data_AF-A0A396I6U9-F1
#
_entry.id   AF-A0A396I6U9-F1
#
_cell.length_a   1.000
_cell.length_b   1.000
_cell.length_c   1.000
_cell.angle_alpha   90.00
_cell.angle_beta   90.00
_cell.angle_gamma   90.00
#
_symmetry.space_group_name_H-M   'P 1'
#
loop_
_entity.id
_entity.type
_entity.pdbx_description
1 polymer ?
#
loop_
_entity_poly.entity_id
_entity_poly.type
_entity_poly.pdbx_seq_one_letter_code
_entity_poly.pdbx_strand_id
1 'polypeptide(L)'
;MLPSTSDRVCSEYENHVFPMYEVVFKDMSFRLPFSEFQREMLGWTKLSPSQIHPNSYAFMRAFELLCDYLHLPASKNVFFFLLYYTKRYGLGFFPTNP
;
A
#
# COMPACT_ATOMS: atom_id res chain seq x y z
N MET A 1 -22.98 -4.40 9.88
CA MET A 1 -23.37 -4.58 8.47
C MET A 1 -22.18 -4.17 7.63
N LEU A 2 -21.51 -5.10 6.94
CA LEU A 2 -20.38 -4.77 6.08
C LEU A 2 -20.93 -4.13 4.80
N PRO A 3 -20.42 -2.98 4.34
CA PRO A 3 -20.94 -2.31 3.16
C PRO A 3 -20.81 -3.20 1.93
N SER A 4 -21.85 -3.18 1.08
CA SER A 4 -21.88 -3.87 -0.21
C SER A 4 -20.73 -3.39 -1.09
N THR A 5 -20.24 -4.23 -2.00
CA THR A 5 -19.22 -3.84 -2.98
C THR A 5 -19.65 -2.66 -3.84
N SER A 6 -20.96 -2.45 -4.02
CA SER A 6 -21.54 -1.30 -4.72
C SER A 6 -21.48 0.03 -3.95
N ASP A 7 -21.30 0.00 -2.62
CA ASP A 7 -21.22 1.19 -1.76
C ASP A 7 -19.76 1.65 -1.53
N ARG A 8 -18.80 0.87 -2.03
CA ARG A 8 -17.38 1.19 -1.88
C ARG A 8 -17.00 2.23 -2.92
N VAL A 9 -16.58 3.41 -2.44
CA VAL A 9 -15.92 4.46 -3.26
C VAL A 9 -14.63 3.95 -3.92
N CYS A 10 -14.13 2.78 -3.50
CA CYS A 10 -12.95 2.14 -4.07
C CYS A 10 -13.35 1.16 -5.19
N SER A 11 -13.20 1.57 -6.45
CA SER A 11 -13.25 0.67 -7.61
C SER A 11 -11.94 -0.10 -7.77
N GLU A 12 -12.02 -1.42 -8.01
CA GLU A 12 -10.86 -2.23 -8.41
C GLU A 12 -10.39 -1.81 -9.80
N TYR A 13 -9.09 -1.61 -9.96
CA TYR A 13 -8.48 -1.42 -11.28
C TYR A 13 -8.03 -2.77 -11.85
N GLU A 14 -8.50 -3.08 -13.06
CA GLU A 14 -8.02 -4.23 -13.83
C GLU A 14 -6.72 -3.89 -14.57
N ASN A 15 -5.88 -4.91 -14.76
CA ASN A 15 -4.63 -4.91 -15.53
C ASN A 15 -3.36 -4.39 -14.84
N HIS A 16 -3.36 -4.10 -13.54
CA HIS A 16 -2.16 -3.65 -12.78
C HIS A 16 -1.47 -2.40 -13.35
N VAL A 17 -2.09 -1.73 -14.32
CA VAL A 17 -1.63 -0.50 -14.94
C VAL A 17 -2.58 0.58 -14.51
N PHE A 18 -2.03 1.68 -13.99
CA PHE A 18 -2.79 2.86 -13.62
C PHE A 18 -2.73 3.86 -14.79
N PRO A 19 -3.72 3.93 -15.70
CA PRO A 19 -3.56 4.64 -16.97
C PRO A 19 -3.31 6.14 -16.77
N MET A 20 -3.98 6.74 -15.78
CA MET A 20 -3.76 8.14 -15.39
C MET A 20 -2.31 8.38 -14.95
N TYR A 21 -1.71 7.45 -14.21
CA TYR A 21 -0.34 7.59 -13.72
C TYR A 21 0.68 7.20 -14.80
N GLU A 22 0.38 6.26 -15.68
CA GLU A 22 1.23 5.93 -16.82
C GLU A 22 1.43 7.16 -17.70
N VAL A 23 0.37 7.87 -18.06
CA VAL A 23 0.43 9.10 -18.86
C VAL A 23 1.19 10.21 -18.12
N VAL A 24 0.92 10.42 -16.83
CA VAL A 24 1.63 11.44 -16.03
C VAL A 24 3.13 11.11 -15.89
N PHE A 25 3.50 9.84 -15.78
CA PHE A 25 4.90 9.43 -15.65
C PHE A 25 5.64 9.41 -16.99
N LYS A 26 4.96 8.95 -18.05
CA LYS A 26 5.52 8.78 -19.38
C LYS A 26 5.60 10.08 -20.15
N ASP A 27 4.57 10.93 -20.04
CA ASP A 27 4.47 12.19 -20.81
C ASP A 27 4.87 13.42 -19.99
N MET A 28 4.68 13.38 -18.66
CA MET A 28 4.96 14.53 -17.76
C MET A 28 6.29 14.43 -17.00
N SER A 29 7.09 13.37 -17.23
CA SER A 29 8.39 13.12 -16.56
C SER A 29 8.35 13.20 -15.02
N PHE A 30 7.16 13.11 -14.43
CA PHE A 30 7.02 13.09 -12.98
C PHE A 30 7.43 11.70 -12.51
N ARG A 31 8.50 11.57 -11.73
CA ARG A 31 8.74 10.33 -10.99
C ARG A 31 8.06 10.47 -9.64
N LEU A 32 6.84 9.95 -9.48
CA LEU A 32 6.35 9.71 -8.11
C LEU A 32 7.32 8.71 -7.46
N PRO A 33 7.80 8.96 -6.24
CA PRO A 33 8.81 8.12 -5.57
C PRO A 33 8.19 6.83 -5.03
N PHE A 34 7.34 6.16 -5.80
CA PHE A 34 6.85 4.84 -5.46
C PHE A 34 7.97 3.83 -5.68
N SER A 35 8.39 3.21 -4.60
CA SER A 35 9.34 2.10 -4.64
C SER A 35 8.74 0.87 -5.33
N GLU A 36 9.58 -0.11 -5.64
CA GLU A 36 9.10 -1.40 -6.15
C GLU A 36 8.10 -2.05 -5.21
N PHE A 37 8.34 -2.00 -3.90
CA PHE A 37 7.43 -2.52 -2.89
C PHE A 37 6.05 -1.85 -2.94
N GLN A 38 6.00 -0.51 -2.99
CA GLN A 38 4.74 0.23 -3.05
C GLN A 38 3.97 -0.08 -4.34
N ARG A 39 4.68 -0.27 -5.46
CA ARG A 39 4.08 -0.69 -6.73
C ARG A 39 3.53 -2.12 -6.67
N GLU A 40 4.26 -3.04 -6.05
CA GLU A 40 3.80 -4.41 -5.82
C GLU A 40 2.55 -4.42 -4.93
N MET A 41 2.52 -3.61 -3.87
CA MET A 41 1.36 -3.46 -2.99
C MET A 41 0.13 -2.89 -3.70
N LEU A 42 0.32 -1.83 -4.49
CA LEU A 42 -0.74 -1.23 -5.29
C LEU A 42 -1.29 -2.24 -6.33
N GLY A 43 -0.40 -2.98 -6.99
CA GLY A 43 -0.79 -4.05 -7.92
C GLY A 43 -1.55 -5.18 -7.24
N TRP A 44 -1.16 -5.58 -6.03
CA TRP A 44 -1.82 -6.65 -5.27
C TRP A 44 -3.18 -6.22 -4.71
N THR A 45 -3.26 -5.00 -4.15
CA THR A 45 -4.50 -4.45 -3.61
C THR A 45 -5.49 -4.04 -4.70
N LYS A 46 -5.02 -3.87 -5.95
CA LYS A 46 -5.77 -3.30 -7.08
C LYS A 46 -6.41 -1.93 -6.78
N LEU A 47 -5.88 -1.23 -5.79
CA LEU A 47 -6.34 0.10 -5.40
C LEU A 47 -5.54 1.16 -6.15
N SER A 48 -6.20 2.25 -6.54
CA SER A 48 -5.51 3.40 -7.10
C SER A 48 -4.65 4.08 -6.03
N PRO A 49 -3.53 4.73 -6.40
CA PRO A 49 -2.75 5.50 -5.45
C PRO A 49 -3.55 6.57 -4.71
N SER A 50 -4.58 7.13 -5.35
CA SER A 50 -5.50 8.10 -4.75
C SER A 50 -6.46 7.50 -3.71
N GLN A 51 -6.67 6.18 -3.71
CA GLN A 51 -7.53 5.49 -2.74
C GLN A 51 -6.78 5.11 -1.45
N ILE A 52 -5.45 5.10 -1.46
CA ILE A 52 -4.65 4.80 -0.28
C ILE A 52 -4.47 6.08 0.54
N HIS A 53 -4.85 6.03 1.82
CA HIS A 53 -4.72 7.16 2.73
C HIS A 53 -3.24 7.56 2.90
N PRO A 54 -2.90 8.86 3.04
CA PRO A 54 -1.53 9.31 3.27
C PRO A 54 -0.80 8.60 4.42
N ASN A 55 -1.50 8.28 5.51
CA ASN A 55 -0.94 7.49 6.62
C ASN A 55 -0.51 6.08 6.19
N SER A 56 -1.24 5.44 5.28
CA SER A 56 -0.87 4.13 4.76
C SER A 56 0.37 4.20 3.88
N TYR A 57 0.56 5.28 3.12
CA TYR A 57 1.81 5.55 2.42
C TYR A 57 2.99 5.76 3.36
N ALA A 58 2.80 6.55 4.41
CA ALA A 58 3.82 6.75 5.45
C ALA A 58 4.18 5.42 6.13
N PHE A 59 3.20 4.56 6.38
CA PHE A 59 3.41 3.23 6.95
C PHE A 59 4.19 2.32 6.00
N MET A 60 3.82 2.27 4.72
CA MET A 60 4.59 1.54 3.70
C MET A 60 6.03 2.04 3.65
N ARG A 61 6.26 3.36 3.72
CA ARG A 61 7.61 3.92 3.72
C ARG A 61 8.41 3.56 4.98
N ALA A 62 7.78 3.58 6.15
CA ALA A 62 8.41 3.17 7.41
C ALA A 62 8.77 1.67 7.40
N PHE A 63 7.91 0.83 6.81
CA PHE A 63 8.19 -0.59 6.63
C PHE A 63 9.41 -0.82 5.74
N GLU A 64 9.54 -0.07 4.64
CA GLU A 64 10.72 -0.18 3.77
C GLU A 64 12.01 0.16 4.50
N LEU A 65 12.01 1.26 5.26
CA LEU A 65 13.17 1.66 6.07
C LEU A 65 13.50 0.60 7.13
N LEU A 66 12.50 -0.04 7.71
CA LEU A 66 12.69 -1.14 8.66
C LEU A 66 13.29 -2.38 7.96
N CYS A 67 12.81 -2.73 6.77
CA CYS A 67 13.36 -3.80 5.96
C CYS A 67 14.81 -3.52 5.56
N ASP A 68 15.11 -2.29 5.13
CA ASP A 68 16.47 -1.85 4.81
C ASP A 68 17.40 -1.97 6.02
N TYR A 69 16.94 -1.55 7.21
CA TYR A 69 17.68 -1.67 8.46
C TYR A 69 17.93 -3.14 8.86
N LEU A 70 16.95 -4.02 8.62
CA LEU A 70 17.03 -5.45 8.92
C LEU A 70 17.69 -6.27 7.79
N HIS A 71 18.13 -5.63 6.70
CA HIS A 71 18.62 -6.28 5.48
C HIS A 71 17.64 -7.33 4.91
N LEU A 72 16.34 -7.06 5.03
CA LEU A 72 15.28 -7.90 4.48
C LEU A 72 14.73 -7.29 3.19
N PRO A 73 14.33 -8.12 2.21
CA PRO A 73 13.61 -7.62 1.05
C PRO A 73 12.23 -7.10 1.45
N ALA A 74 11.93 -5.84 1.13
CA ALA A 74 10.59 -5.29 1.27
C ALA A 74 9.66 -5.92 0.23
N SER A 75 8.91 -6.95 0.63
CA SER A 75 7.93 -7.64 -0.23
C SER A 75 6.57 -7.73 0.45
N LYS A 76 5.53 -7.95 -0.36
CA LYS A 76 4.17 -8.12 0.17
C LYS A 76 4.04 -9.23 1.20
N ASN A 77 4.75 -10.33 1.01
CA ASN A 77 4.67 -11.48 1.91
C ASN A 77 5.23 -11.13 3.29
N VAL A 78 6.36 -10.41 3.32
CA VAL A 78 6.99 -9.96 4.57
C VAL A 78 6.12 -8.92 5.28
N PHE A 79 5.49 -8.02 4.51
CA PHE A 79 4.58 -7.03 5.05
C PHE A 79 3.36 -7.65 5.73
N PHE A 80 2.66 -8.58 5.06
CA PHE A 80 1.51 -9.26 5.64
C PHE A 80 1.91 -10.17 6.81
N PHE A 81 3.08 -10.80 6.74
CA PHE A 81 3.63 -11.56 7.84
C PHE A 81 3.84 -10.68 9.07
N LEU A 82 4.53 -9.54 8.94
CA LEU A 82 4.76 -8.62 10.07
C LEU A 82 3.45 -8.03 10.60
N LEU A 83 2.50 -7.68 9.74
CA LEU A 83 1.18 -7.21 10.18
C LEU A 83 0.41 -8.29 10.96
N TYR A 84 0.44 -9.53 10.48
CA TYR A 84 -0.19 -10.65 11.17
C TYR A 84 0.45 -10.91 12.52
N TYR A 85 1.79 -10.89 12.59
CA TYR A 85 2.54 -11.07 13.83
C TYR A 85 2.26 -9.93 14.82
N THR A 86 2.37 -8.67 14.41
CA THR A 86 2.10 -7.52 15.30
C THR A 86 0.66 -7.52 15.84
N LYS A 87 -0.33 -7.90 15.02
CA LYS A 87 -1.71 -8.12 15.47
C LYS A 87 -1.82 -9.25 16.49
N ARG A 88 -1.02 -10.31 16.36
CA ARG A 88 -1.00 -11.46 17.28
C ARG A 88 -0.36 -11.14 18.63
N TYR A 89 0.67 -10.30 18.65
CA TYR A 89 1.37 -9.91 19.87
C TYR A 89 0.76 -8.67 20.56
N GLY A 90 -0.36 -8.14 20.06
CA GLY A 90 -1.08 -7.03 20.70
C GLY A 90 -0.35 -5.68 20.66
N LEU A 91 0.71 -5.54 19.85
CA LEU A 91 1.40 -4.28 19.60
C LEU A 91 0.60 -3.50 18.56
N GLY A 92 -0.42 -2.78 19.03
CA GLY A 92 -1.32 -1.97 18.20
C GLY A 92 -0.58 -0.82 17.51
N PHE A 93 -0.28 -0.97 16.22
CA PHE A 93 0.21 0.12 15.36
C PHE A 93 -0.88 1.11 14.91
N PHE A 94 -2.13 0.87 15.30
CA PHE A 94 -3.22 1.83 15.14
C PHE A 94 -3.91 2.02 16.49
N PRO A 95 -3.97 3.25 17.03
CA PRO A 95 -4.80 3.51 18.18
C PRO A 95 -6.25 3.31 17.75
N THR A 96 -6.88 2.27 18.27
CA THR A 96 -8.34 2.20 18.31
C THR A 96 -8.78 3.23 19.34
N ASN A 97 -9.23 4.40 18.87
CA ASN A 97 -10.00 5.29 19.73
C ASN A 97 -11.44 4.73 19.88
N PRO A 98 -12.06 4.95 21.05
CA PRO A 98 -13.35 4.38 21.45
C PRO A 98 -14.53 4.88 20.60
#